data_AF-A0A4Q7DRG7-F1
#
_entry.id   AF-A0A4Q7DRG7-F1
#
_cell.length_a   1.000
_cell.length_b   1.000
_cell.length_c   1.000
_cell.angle_alpha   90.00
_cell.angle_beta   90.00
_cell.angle_gamma   90.00
#
_symmetry.space_group_name_H-M   'P 1'
#
loop_
_entity.id
_entity.type
_entity.pdbx_description
1 polymer ?
#
loop_
_entity_poly.entity_id
_entity_poly.type
_entity_poly.pdbx_seq_one_letter_code
_entity_poly.pdbx_strand_id
1 'polypeptide(L)'
;MKVYRELKNGIREHQENKSIFSQLNKDNQKYLTDFIRFSTQKADELCKDDRELTIYSDIIEAQKNNLNAEKFFGISAKELAEQMVKELPNKNIWKTIIISGLLNFIAFSLISLLLFRSNLKSSDYWSFVLFVILGTFVNSFLRIWISRLLIEKSQKVRRNTTFAIQILVVLLLIGGLYLLIGKK
;
A
#
# COMPACT_ATOMS: atom_id res chain seq x y z
N MET A 1 -4.91 -3.31 -20.94
CA MET A 1 -6.17 -3.39 -21.71
C MET A 1 -7.31 -4.11 -20.98
N LYS A 2 -7.06 -5.14 -20.16
CA LYS A 2 -8.11 -5.85 -19.41
C LYS A 2 -8.78 -4.97 -18.33
N VAL A 3 -7.99 -4.20 -17.58
CA VAL A 3 -8.46 -3.21 -16.58
C VAL A 3 -9.32 -2.10 -17.20
N TYR A 4 -8.93 -1.52 -18.34
CA TYR A 4 -9.78 -0.53 -19.04
C TYR A 4 -11.11 -1.14 -19.50
N ARG A 5 -11.12 -2.44 -19.82
CA ARG A 5 -12.31 -3.17 -20.24
C ARG A 5 -13.20 -3.49 -19.04
N GLU A 6 -12.63 -3.82 -17.89
CA GLU A 6 -13.35 -4.06 -16.63
C GLU A 6 -13.86 -2.75 -16.00
N LEU A 7 -13.11 -1.64 -16.09
CA LEU A 7 -13.58 -0.30 -15.73
C LEU A 7 -14.73 0.14 -16.64
N LYS A 8 -14.55 -0.02 -17.96
CA LYS A 8 -15.61 0.21 -18.94
C LYS A 8 -16.79 -0.73 -18.71
N ASN A 9 -16.58 -1.94 -18.19
CA ASN A 9 -17.64 -2.91 -17.95
C ASN A 9 -18.35 -2.69 -16.60
N GLY A 10 -17.70 -2.22 -15.54
CA GLY A 10 -18.34 -1.79 -14.29
C GLY A 10 -19.17 -0.51 -14.49
N ILE A 11 -18.65 0.43 -15.27
CA ILE A 11 -19.41 1.58 -15.81
C ILE A 11 -20.58 1.12 -16.71
N ARG A 12 -20.50 -0.08 -17.29
CA ARG A 12 -21.49 -0.65 -18.21
C ARG A 12 -22.45 -1.64 -17.55
N GLU A 13 -22.19 -2.16 -16.35
CA GLU A 13 -23.19 -2.93 -15.58
C GLU A 13 -24.16 -2.00 -14.86
N HIS A 14 -23.73 -0.78 -14.51
CA HIS A 14 -24.64 0.35 -14.26
C HIS A 14 -25.19 0.94 -15.57
N GLN A 15 -25.70 0.10 -16.46
CA GLN A 15 -26.12 0.46 -17.82
C GLN A 15 -27.41 1.28 -17.91
N GLU A 16 -27.95 1.77 -16.80
CA GLU A 16 -28.82 2.96 -16.79
C GLU A 16 -28.02 4.26 -17.05
N ASN A 17 -26.69 4.28 -16.84
CA ASN A 17 -25.82 5.47 -16.86
C ASN A 17 -25.18 5.89 -18.19
N LYS A 18 -25.35 5.15 -19.30
CA LYS A 18 -24.94 5.69 -20.61
C LYS A 18 -25.67 7.00 -20.94
N SER A 19 -26.87 7.18 -20.37
CA SER A 19 -27.66 8.41 -20.44
C SER A 19 -27.07 9.56 -19.63
N ILE A 20 -26.45 9.27 -18.48
CA ILE A 20 -25.97 10.29 -17.54
C ILE A 20 -24.73 11.02 -18.07
N PHE A 21 -23.76 10.30 -18.65
CA PHE A 21 -22.59 10.97 -19.21
C PHE A 21 -22.97 11.94 -20.33
N SER A 22 -23.98 11.59 -21.15
CA SER A 22 -24.53 12.47 -22.18
C SER A 22 -25.35 13.64 -21.62
N GLN A 23 -25.83 13.56 -20.38
CA GLN A 23 -26.55 14.66 -19.71
C GLN A 23 -25.61 15.69 -19.09
N LEU A 24 -24.32 15.37 -18.94
CA LEU A 24 -23.34 16.30 -18.40
C LEU A 24 -22.89 17.33 -19.44
N ASN A 25 -22.69 18.57 -19.00
CA ASN A 25 -22.04 19.60 -19.80
C ASN A 25 -20.54 19.30 -19.98
N LYS A 26 -19.89 20.00 -20.92
CA LYS A 26 -18.47 19.73 -21.28
C LYS A 26 -17.52 19.83 -20.07
N ASP A 27 -17.77 20.77 -19.17
CA ASP A 27 -16.90 21.01 -18.00
C ASP A 27 -17.00 19.85 -17.00
N ASN A 28 -18.22 19.39 -16.72
CA ASN A 28 -18.47 18.28 -15.82
C ASN A 28 -18.05 16.94 -16.42
N GLN A 29 -18.20 16.75 -17.74
CA GLN A 29 -17.65 15.58 -18.44
C GLN A 29 -16.13 15.52 -18.34
N LYS A 30 -15.46 16.67 -18.51
CA LYS A 30 -14.00 16.77 -18.37
C LYS A 30 -13.58 16.47 -16.93
N TYR A 31 -14.24 17.07 -15.95
CA TYR A 31 -13.95 16.84 -14.54
C TYR A 31 -14.09 15.36 -14.17
N LEU A 32 -15.17 14.71 -14.61
CA LEU A 32 -15.41 13.28 -14.40
C LEU A 32 -14.36 12.40 -15.09
N THR A 33 -13.99 12.74 -16.33
CA THR A 33 -12.95 12.01 -17.07
C THR A 33 -11.60 12.12 -16.38
N ASP A 34 -11.26 13.31 -15.88
CA ASP A 34 -10.03 13.55 -15.15
C ASP A 34 -10.03 12.81 -13.80
N PHE A 35 -11.15 12.82 -13.07
CA PHE A 35 -11.33 12.05 -11.84
C PHE A 35 -11.09 10.57 -12.11
N ILE A 36 -11.79 9.98 -13.09
CA ILE A 36 -11.63 8.57 -13.47
C ILE A 36 -10.17 8.26 -13.82
N ARG A 37 -9.50 9.13 -14.59
CA ARG A 37 -8.10 8.96 -15.00
C ARG A 37 -7.13 8.95 -13.81
N PHE A 38 -7.31 9.86 -12.85
CA PHE A 38 -6.46 9.91 -11.66
C PHE A 38 -6.78 8.79 -10.68
N SER A 39 -8.05 8.42 -10.57
CA SER A 39 -8.53 7.23 -9.87
C SER A 39 -7.98 5.94 -10.48
N THR A 40 -7.80 5.86 -11.80
CA THR A 40 -7.33 4.62 -12.47
C THR A 40 -5.93 4.19 -12.10
N GLN A 41 -5.07 5.12 -11.69
CA GLN A 41 -3.74 4.77 -11.18
C GLN A 41 -3.81 3.97 -9.88
N LYS A 42 -4.97 3.95 -9.21
CA LYS A 42 -5.26 3.18 -7.99
C LYS A 42 -6.64 2.48 -8.04
N ALA A 43 -7.16 2.24 -9.25
CA ALA A 43 -8.58 1.90 -9.52
C ALA A 43 -9.07 0.58 -8.92
N ASP A 44 -8.20 -0.42 -8.77
CA ASP A 44 -8.61 -1.75 -8.30
C ASP A 44 -9.29 -1.70 -6.91
N GLU A 45 -8.99 -0.65 -6.13
CA GLU A 45 -9.56 -0.41 -4.80
C GLU A 45 -10.80 0.48 -4.84
N LEU A 46 -10.87 1.48 -5.75
CA LEU A 46 -12.02 2.39 -5.89
C LEU A 46 -13.22 1.72 -6.57
N CYS A 47 -13.01 0.93 -7.62
CA CYS A 47 -14.10 0.31 -8.39
C CYS A 47 -14.86 -0.80 -7.65
N LYS A 48 -14.47 -1.12 -6.41
CA LYS A 48 -15.15 -2.07 -5.53
C LYS A 48 -15.85 -1.40 -4.35
N ASP A 49 -15.92 -0.07 -4.35
CA ASP A 49 -16.53 0.75 -3.31
C ASP A 49 -17.66 1.59 -3.92
N ASP A 50 -18.80 1.66 -3.24
CA ASP A 50 -20.01 2.35 -3.70
C ASP A 50 -19.83 3.87 -3.79
N ARG A 51 -18.71 4.40 -3.27
CA ARG A 51 -18.36 5.84 -3.31
C ARG A 51 -18.17 6.38 -4.72
N GLU A 52 -17.86 5.54 -5.71
CA GLU A 52 -17.77 5.98 -7.12
C GLU A 52 -19.15 6.46 -7.61
N LEU A 53 -20.23 5.74 -7.25
CA LEU A 53 -21.61 6.10 -7.57
C LEU A 53 -22.03 7.44 -6.94
N THR A 54 -21.53 7.75 -5.75
CA THR A 54 -21.81 9.02 -5.06
C THR A 54 -21.28 10.22 -5.86
N ILE A 55 -20.05 10.14 -6.39
CA ILE A 55 -19.48 11.24 -7.19
C ILE A 55 -20.29 11.52 -8.46
N TYR A 56 -20.80 10.49 -9.13
CA TYR A 56 -21.65 10.71 -10.30
C TYR A 56 -22.92 11.49 -9.94
N SER A 57 -23.59 11.13 -8.84
CA SER A 57 -24.79 11.83 -8.35
C SER A 57 -24.50 13.28 -7.96
N ASP A 58 -23.40 13.51 -7.26
CA ASP A 58 -22.99 14.84 -6.80
C ASP A 58 -22.66 15.79 -7.98
N ILE A 59 -22.02 15.28 -9.03
CA ILE A 59 -21.74 16.06 -10.26
C ILE A 59 -23.05 16.45 -10.97
N ILE A 60 -24.05 15.57 -11.00
CA ILE A 60 -25.35 15.86 -11.59
C ILE A 60 -26.09 16.92 -10.76
N GLU A 61 -26.03 16.81 -9.43
CA GLU A 61 -26.63 17.78 -8.52
C GLU A 61 -25.99 19.16 -8.65
N ALA A 62 -24.66 19.22 -8.72
CA ALA A 62 -23.92 20.44 -9.04
C ALA A 62 -24.44 21.08 -10.32
N GLN A 63 -24.60 20.28 -11.38
CA GLN A 63 -25.10 20.77 -12.66
C GLN A 63 -26.54 21.27 -12.61
N LYS A 64 -27.43 20.56 -11.89
CA LYS A 64 -28.82 21.00 -11.67
C LYS A 64 -28.87 22.36 -10.96
N ASN A 65 -27.89 22.64 -10.11
CA ASN A 65 -27.73 23.92 -9.42
C ASN A 65 -26.91 24.95 -10.21
N ASN A 66 -26.69 24.73 -11.52
CA ASN A 66 -25.87 25.58 -12.40
C ASN A 66 -24.42 25.79 -11.90
N LEU A 67 -23.89 24.83 -11.14
CA LEU A 67 -22.50 24.79 -10.72
C LEU A 67 -21.73 23.77 -11.57
N ASN A 68 -20.46 24.07 -11.84
CA ASN A 68 -19.56 23.04 -12.33
C ASN A 68 -19.02 22.22 -11.15
N ALA A 69 -18.59 20.99 -11.42
CA ALA A 69 -18.14 20.04 -10.41
C ALA A 69 -16.97 20.60 -9.58
N GLU A 70 -16.01 21.27 -10.22
CA GLU A 70 -14.87 21.86 -9.52
C GLU A 70 -15.28 22.93 -8.51
N LYS A 71 -16.28 23.76 -8.82
CA LYS A 71 -16.82 24.76 -7.89
C LYS A 71 -17.69 24.12 -6.80
N PHE A 72 -18.38 23.03 -7.10
CA PHE A 72 -19.19 22.28 -6.13
C PHE A 72 -18.33 21.55 -5.09
N PHE A 73 -17.30 20.84 -5.54
CA PHE A 73 -16.36 20.15 -4.66
C PHE A 73 -15.31 21.08 -4.06
N GLY A 74 -15.08 22.25 -4.66
CA GLY A 74 -14.09 23.24 -4.22
C GLY A 74 -12.63 22.81 -4.44
N ILE A 75 -12.41 21.68 -5.10
CA ILE A 75 -11.09 21.08 -5.37
C ILE A 75 -11.04 20.53 -6.79
N SER A 76 -9.83 20.30 -7.28
CA SER A 76 -9.63 19.69 -8.60
C SER A 76 -10.02 18.20 -8.61
N ALA A 77 -10.37 17.68 -9.79
CA ALA A 77 -10.69 16.27 -9.98
C ALA A 77 -9.55 15.33 -9.52
N LYS A 78 -8.31 15.79 -9.65
CA LYS A 78 -7.12 15.07 -9.17
C LYS A 78 -7.07 15.00 -7.65
N GLU A 79 -7.29 16.13 -6.97
CA GLU A 79 -7.27 16.18 -5.50
C GLU A 79 -8.40 15.35 -4.90
N LEU A 80 -9.60 15.41 -5.50
CA LEU A 80 -10.73 14.58 -5.10
C LEU A 80 -10.41 13.08 -5.24
N ALA A 81 -9.82 12.67 -6.37
CA ALA A 81 -9.36 11.31 -6.57
C ALA A 81 -8.29 10.89 -5.54
N GLU A 82 -7.32 11.75 -5.25
CA GLU A 82 -6.29 11.46 -4.25
C GLU A 82 -6.85 11.33 -2.83
N GLN A 83 -7.82 12.17 -2.46
CA GLN A 83 -8.49 12.12 -1.16
C GLN A 83 -9.30 10.83 -1.01
N MET A 84 -10.15 10.52 -2.00
CA MET A 84 -10.96 9.29 -1.95
C MET A 84 -10.10 8.04 -1.86
N VAL A 85 -8.97 7.97 -2.59
CA VAL A 85 -8.09 6.82 -2.47
C VAL A 85 -7.40 6.73 -1.11
N LYS A 86 -7.08 7.86 -0.47
CA LYS A 86 -6.51 7.83 0.89
C LYS A 86 -7.49 7.27 1.92
N GLU A 87 -8.78 7.41 1.69
CA GLU A 87 -9.84 6.95 2.59
C GLU A 87 -10.29 5.52 2.35
N LEU A 88 -9.82 4.87 1.28
CA LEU A 88 -10.18 3.48 1.01
C LEU A 88 -9.69 2.59 2.15
N PRO A 89 -10.56 1.71 2.66
CA PRO A 89 -10.13 0.72 3.64
C PRO A 89 -9.09 -0.16 2.97
N ASN A 90 -7.85 -0.11 3.45
CA ASN A 90 -6.76 -0.94 2.95
C ASN A 90 -7.03 -2.39 3.40
N LYS A 91 -7.89 -3.08 2.64
CA LYS A 91 -8.45 -4.42 2.93
C LYS A 91 -7.38 -5.50 3.14
N ASN A 92 -6.11 -5.21 2.82
CA ASN A 92 -5.00 -6.15 2.90
C ASN A 92 -3.90 -5.79 3.91
N ILE A 93 -4.12 -4.83 4.84
CA ILE A 93 -3.10 -4.52 5.86
C ILE A 93 -2.74 -5.77 6.66
N TRP A 94 -3.73 -6.50 7.18
CA TRP A 94 -3.51 -7.71 7.97
C TRP A 94 -2.80 -8.80 7.18
N LYS A 95 -3.24 -9.08 5.94
CA LYS A 95 -2.58 -10.04 5.05
C LYS A 95 -1.13 -9.65 4.78
N THR A 96 -0.87 -8.37 4.56
CA THR A 96 0.48 -7.84 4.32
C THR A 96 1.35 -7.98 5.57
N ILE A 97 0.82 -7.65 6.75
CA ILE A 97 1.51 -7.80 8.04
C ILE A 97 1.85 -9.26 8.28
N ILE A 98 0.88 -10.18 8.15
CA ILE A 98 1.04 -11.62 8.36
C ILE A 98 2.10 -12.18 7.41
N ILE A 99 1.99 -11.95 6.11
CA ILE A 99 2.96 -12.44 5.12
C ILE A 99 4.36 -11.89 5.40
N SER A 100 4.46 -10.58 5.69
CA SER A 100 5.77 -9.97 6.00
C SER A 100 6.37 -10.49 7.32
N GLY A 101 5.53 -10.75 8.32
CA GLY A 101 5.94 -11.34 9.60
C GLY A 101 6.43 -12.78 9.43
N LEU A 102 5.72 -13.60 8.66
CA LEU A 102 6.12 -14.97 8.32
C LEU A 102 7.44 -15.01 7.55
N LEU A 103 7.62 -14.16 6.54
CA LEU A 103 8.87 -14.07 5.79
C LEU A 103 10.03 -13.65 6.68
N ASN A 104 9.83 -12.66 7.56
CA ASN A 104 10.83 -12.27 8.54
C ASN A 104 11.16 -13.43 9.50
N PHE A 105 10.16 -14.14 10.01
CA PHE A 105 10.36 -15.29 10.89
C PHE A 105 11.18 -16.40 10.24
N ILE A 106 10.86 -16.75 8.99
CA ILE A 106 11.63 -17.74 8.23
C ILE A 106 13.08 -17.26 8.02
N ALA A 107 13.28 -16.00 7.61
CA ALA A 107 14.61 -15.45 7.38
C ALA A 107 15.48 -15.49 8.66
N PHE A 108 14.95 -15.01 9.78
CA PHE A 108 15.67 -15.05 11.06
C PHE A 108 15.89 -16.48 11.56
N SER A 109 14.95 -17.40 11.33
CA SER A 109 15.13 -18.82 11.67
C SER A 109 16.28 -19.45 10.88
N LEU A 110 16.37 -19.18 9.57
CA LEU A 110 17.45 -19.65 8.71
C LEU A 110 18.82 -19.06 9.11
N ILE A 111 18.86 -17.75 9.35
CA ILE A 111 20.08 -17.07 9.82
C ILE A 111 20.55 -17.66 11.15
N SER A 112 19.62 -17.87 12.08
CA SER A 112 19.93 -18.46 13.38
C SER A 112 20.42 -19.90 13.22
N LEU A 113 19.81 -20.68 12.33
CA LEU A 113 20.27 -22.03 12.05
C LEU A 113 21.70 -22.06 11.50
N LEU A 114 22.09 -21.07 10.69
CA LEU A 114 23.46 -20.91 10.19
C LEU A 114 24.44 -20.51 11.31
N LEU A 115 24.06 -19.55 12.16
CA LEU A 115 24.91 -19.05 13.24
C LEU A 115 25.13 -20.06 14.36
N PHE A 116 24.12 -20.87 14.68
CA PHE A 116 24.16 -21.82 15.79
C PHE A 116 24.45 -23.27 15.35
N ARG A 117 24.62 -23.54 14.03
CA ARG A 117 24.82 -24.88 13.44
C ARG A 117 25.93 -25.70 14.12
N SER A 118 27.02 -25.06 14.54
CA SER A 118 28.21 -25.74 15.07
C SER A 118 28.27 -25.83 16.60
N ASN A 119 27.39 -25.15 17.35
CA ASN A 119 27.53 -24.94 18.80
C ASN A 119 26.25 -25.18 19.62
N LEU A 120 25.21 -25.83 19.06
CA LEU A 120 23.95 -26.09 19.79
C LEU A 120 24.13 -27.10 20.92
N LYS A 121 24.61 -26.62 22.08
CA LYS A 121 24.38 -27.29 23.37
C LYS A 121 22.92 -27.10 23.74
N SER A 122 22.35 -28.06 24.48
CA SER A 122 20.97 -27.99 24.99
C SER A 122 20.67 -26.68 25.75
N SER A 123 21.70 -26.08 26.37
CA SER A 123 21.60 -24.78 27.06
C SER A 123 21.31 -23.58 26.15
N ASP A 124 21.65 -23.66 24.87
CA ASP A 124 21.68 -22.49 23.96
C ASP A 124 20.39 -22.35 23.14
N TYR A 125 19.45 -23.29 23.31
CA TYR A 125 18.14 -23.28 22.64
C TYR A 125 17.33 -22.03 22.95
N TRP A 126 17.32 -21.57 24.21
CA TRP A 126 16.59 -20.36 24.60
C TRP A 126 17.19 -19.09 23.99
N SER A 127 18.52 -19.04 23.87
CA SER A 127 19.22 -17.95 23.19
C SER A 127 18.87 -17.91 21.71
N PHE A 128 18.76 -19.08 21.07
CA PHE A 128 18.28 -19.19 19.68
C PHE A 128 16.84 -18.66 19.54
N VAL A 129 15.92 -19.11 20.38
CA VAL A 129 14.50 -18.69 20.31
C VAL A 129 14.37 -17.18 20.55
N LEU A 130 15.07 -16.64 21.55
CA LEU A 130 15.07 -15.20 21.84
C LEU A 130 15.62 -14.38 20.69
N PHE A 131 16.69 -14.83 20.04
CA PHE A 131 17.27 -14.12 18.89
C PHE A 131 16.29 -14.07 17.71
N VAL A 132 15.58 -15.16 17.41
CA VAL A 132 14.57 -15.19 16.34
C VAL A 132 13.41 -14.24 16.65
N ILE A 133 12.87 -14.28 17.87
CA ILE A 133 11.74 -13.43 18.28
C ILE A 133 12.15 -11.96 18.32
N LEU A 134 13.26 -11.61 18.98
CA LEU A 134 13.71 -10.22 19.06
C LEU A 134 14.08 -9.68 17.68
N GLY A 135 14.79 -10.46 16.86
CA GLY A 135 15.17 -10.08 15.50
C GLY A 135 13.97 -9.77 14.62
N THR A 136 12.94 -10.61 14.67
CA THR A 136 11.70 -10.39 13.92
C THR A 136 10.95 -9.14 14.37
N PHE A 137 10.83 -8.92 15.68
CA PHE A 137 10.16 -7.73 16.23
C PHE A 137 10.93 -6.45 15.89
N VAL A 138 12.23 -6.39 16.19
CA VAL A 138 13.08 -5.22 15.93
C VAL A 138 13.07 -4.87 14.45
N ASN A 139 13.22 -5.84 13.55
CA ASN A 139 13.20 -5.59 12.11
C ASN A 139 11.83 -5.05 11.63
N SER A 140 10.74 -5.53 12.22
CA SER A 140 9.38 -5.06 11.90
C SER A 140 9.17 -3.61 12.37
N PHE A 141 9.63 -3.27 13.57
CA PHE A 141 9.61 -1.89 14.07
C PHE A 141 10.45 -0.96 13.23
N LEU A 142 11.68 -1.38 12.87
CA LEU A 142 12.60 -0.59 12.05
C LEU A 142 11.97 -0.26 10.68
N ARG A 143 11.28 -1.23 10.07
CA ARG A 143 10.57 -1.05 8.80
C ARG A 143 9.52 0.05 8.88
N ILE A 144 8.69 0.01 9.92
CA ILE A 144 7.62 0.98 10.13
C ILE A 144 8.24 2.37 10.34
N TRP A 145 9.27 2.45 11.19
CA TRP A 145 9.96 3.70 11.49
C TRP A 145 10.59 4.33 10.23
N ILE A 146 11.37 3.57 9.45
CA ILE A 146 11.97 4.05 8.19
C ILE A 146 10.88 4.45 7.17
N SER A 147 9.79 3.69 7.09
CA SER A 147 8.70 4.00 6.16
C SER A 147 8.01 5.34 6.47
N ARG A 148 7.97 5.74 7.75
CA ARG A 148 7.46 7.05 8.17
C ARG A 148 8.43 8.18 7.81
N LEU A 149 9.74 7.96 7.91
CA LEU A 149 10.76 8.95 7.51
C LEU A 149 10.76 9.21 5.99
N LEU A 150 10.29 8.25 5.19
CA LEU A 150 10.28 8.32 3.73
C LEU A 150 8.88 8.63 3.17
N ILE A 151 8.00 9.27 3.94
CA ILE A 151 6.58 9.46 3.57
C ILE A 151 6.40 10.33 2.31
N GLU A 152 7.30 11.30 2.10
CA GLU A 152 7.27 12.23 0.96
C GLU A 152 7.84 11.63 -0.33
N LYS A 153 8.55 10.50 -0.26
CA LYS A 153 9.13 9.84 -1.44
C LYS A 153 8.09 8.95 -2.12
N SER A 154 8.24 8.76 -3.42
CA SER A 154 7.38 7.85 -4.19
C SER A 154 7.39 6.44 -3.57
N GLN A 155 6.25 5.75 -3.66
CA GLN A 155 6.05 4.43 -3.04
C GLN A 155 7.15 3.41 -3.44
N LYS A 156 7.60 3.47 -4.70
CA LYS A 156 8.67 2.61 -5.23
C LYS A 156 10.02 2.90 -4.56
N VAL A 157 10.39 4.17 -4.44
CA VAL A 157 11.64 4.60 -3.78
C VAL A 157 11.61 4.22 -2.31
N ARG A 158 10.52 4.55 -1.61
CA ARG A 158 10.33 4.19 -0.20
C ARG A 158 10.52 2.69 0.04
N ARG A 159 9.88 1.84 -0.77
CA ARG A 159 9.98 0.38 -0.63
C ARG A 159 11.41 -0.12 -0.83
N ASN A 160 12.08 0.32 -1.90
CA ASN A 160 13.43 -0.16 -2.22
C ASN A 160 14.47 0.32 -1.20
N THR A 161 14.39 1.58 -0.77
CA THR A 161 15.29 2.13 0.27
C THR A 161 15.10 1.43 1.61
N THR A 162 13.84 1.22 2.03
CA THR A 162 13.56 0.49 3.28
C THR A 162 14.12 -0.92 3.22
N PHE A 163 13.94 -1.63 2.10
CA PHE A 163 14.45 -2.99 1.93
C PHE A 163 15.98 -3.06 1.93
N ALA A 164 16.66 -2.12 1.25
CA ALA A 164 18.11 -2.06 1.23
C ALA A 164 18.72 -1.81 2.62
N ILE A 165 18.14 -0.87 3.38
CA ILE A 165 18.58 -0.59 4.76
C ILE A 165 18.38 -1.81 5.66
N GLN A 166 17.25 -2.51 5.53
CA GLN A 166 16.99 -3.73 6.31
C GLN A 166 17.99 -4.85 6.02
N ILE A 167 18.33 -5.09 4.75
CA ILE A 167 19.38 -6.05 4.39
C ILE A 167 20.71 -5.66 5.03
N LEU A 168 21.08 -4.38 4.96
CA LEU A 168 22.34 -3.88 5.53
C LEU A 168 22.39 -4.08 7.04
N VAL A 169 21.31 -3.80 7.77
CA VAL A 169 21.20 -4.04 9.21
C VAL A 169 21.34 -5.53 9.54
N VAL A 170 20.68 -6.42 8.79
CA VAL A 170 20.80 -7.87 8.99
C VAL A 170 22.24 -8.36 8.78
N LEU A 171 22.91 -7.87 7.72
CA LEU A 171 24.32 -8.20 7.46
C LEU A 171 25.25 -7.72 8.58
N LEU A 172 25.03 -6.51 9.12
CA LEU A 172 25.79 -6.00 10.26
C LEU A 172 25.59 -6.85 11.52
N LEU A 173 24.36 -7.28 11.81
CA LEU A 173 24.07 -8.15 12.95
C LEU A 173 24.75 -9.52 12.80
N ILE A 174 24.71 -10.12 11.61
CA ILE A 174 25.39 -11.39 11.31
C ILE A 174 26.91 -11.24 11.47
N GLY A 175 27.50 -10.19 10.88
CA GLY A 175 28.93 -9.93 10.97
C GLY A 175 29.40 -9.65 12.40
N GLY A 176 28.63 -8.88 13.17
CA GLY A 176 28.90 -8.61 14.59
C GLY A 176 28.84 -9.88 15.44
N LEU A 177 27.85 -10.74 15.23
CA LEU A 177 27.75 -12.04 15.92
C LEU A 177 28.89 -12.99 15.54
N TYR A 178 29.27 -13.04 14.27
CA TYR A 178 30.39 -13.86 13.82
C TYR A 178 31.71 -13.46 14.50
N LEU A 179 31.97 -12.15 14.64
CA LEU A 179 33.15 -11.64 15.34
C LEU A 179 33.13 -11.94 16.86
N LEU A 180 31.95 -11.94 17.48
CA LEU A 180 31.79 -12.26 18.91
C LEU A 180 31.96 -13.76 19.19
N ILE A 181 31.43 -14.62 18.31
CA ILE A 181 31.52 -16.08 18.46
C ILE A 181 32.92 -16.57 18.07
N GLY A 182 33.52 -16.05 16.99
CA GLY A 182 34.85 -16.46 16.52
C GLY A 182 36.02 -16.03 17.42
N LYS A 183 35.77 -15.23 18.47
CA LYS A 183 36.75 -14.89 19.51
C LYS A 183 36.73 -15.84 20.71
N LYS A 184 35.78 -16.79 20.78
CA LYS A 184 35.79 -17.89 21.75
C LYS A 184 36.46 -19.11 21.16
#